data_AF-A0A9D2AIK6-F1
#
_entry.id   AF-A0A9D2AIK6-F1
#
_cell.length_a   1.000
_cell.length_b   1.000
_cell.length_c   1.000
_cell.angle_alpha   90.00
_cell.angle_beta   90.00
_cell.angle_gamma   90.00
#
_symmetry.space_group_name_H-M   'P 1'
#
loop_
_entity.id
_entity.type
_entity.pdbx_description
1 polymer ?
#
loop_
_entity_poly.entity_id
_entity_poly.type
_entity_poly.pdbx_seq_one_letter_code
_entity_poly.pdbx_strand_id
1 'polypeptide(L)'
;MKRLRNITRFTYEFTSFQGWRLTLCRHQMHFTRYFSDRQYGGESQALEAALAAREHVLALLRSFPDEPQRAFALCRSEQREGCYPRGLHPRKAAEQG
;
A
#
# COMPACT_ATOMS: atom_id res chain seq x y z
N MET A 1 -2.22 23.74 1.40
CA MET A 1 -1.50 22.45 1.50
C MET A 1 -2.52 21.31 1.56
N LYS A 2 -2.57 20.43 0.56
CA LYS A 2 -3.44 19.23 0.59
C LYS A 2 -2.95 18.33 1.72
N ARG A 3 -3.76 18.13 2.77
CA ARG A 3 -3.42 17.23 3.87
C ARG A 3 -3.20 15.82 3.30
N LEU A 4 -2.03 15.23 3.55
CA LEU A 4 -1.69 13.83 3.24
C LEU A 4 -2.48 12.89 4.16
N ARG A 5 -3.81 12.92 4.07
CA ARG A 5 -4.68 12.07 4.88
C ARG A 5 -4.37 10.63 4.54
N ASN A 6 -4.21 9.80 5.57
CA ASN A 6 -3.97 8.37 5.44
C ASN A 6 -2.59 7.99 4.90
N ILE A 7 -1.68 8.95 4.68
CA ILE A 7 -0.30 8.68 4.30
C ILE A 7 0.63 9.24 5.39
N THR A 8 1.48 8.40 5.93
CA THR A 8 2.43 8.77 6.99
C THR A 8 3.84 8.41 6.55
N ARG A 9 4.78 9.33 6.74
CA ARG A 9 6.21 9.04 6.57
C ARG A 9 6.66 8.11 7.69
N PHE A 10 7.37 7.04 7.36
CA PHE A 10 8.07 6.24 8.36
C PHE A 10 9.57 6.38 8.12
N THR A 11 10.28 6.75 9.18
CA THR A 11 11.73 6.88 9.22
C THR A 11 12.21 6.18 10.48
N TYR A 12 13.17 5.28 10.34
CA TYR A 12 13.84 4.64 11.47
C TYR A 12 15.24 5.23 11.59
N GLU A 13 15.63 5.61 12.80
CA GLU A 13 16.93 6.24 13.09
C GLU A 13 18.12 5.32 12.74
N PHE A 14 17.95 4.01 12.93
CA PHE A 14 19.03 3.02 12.77
C PHE A 14 18.91 2.13 11.52
N THR A 15 17.90 2.31 10.67
CA THR A 15 17.73 1.48 9.48
C THR A 15 17.57 2.33 8.23
N SER A 16 18.20 1.92 7.11
CA SER A 16 17.98 2.52 5.80
C SER A 16 16.56 2.26 5.23
N PHE A 17 15.64 1.76 6.06
CA PHE A 17 14.25 1.52 5.67
C PHE A 17 13.43 2.78 5.94
N GLN A 18 13.43 3.67 4.97
CA GLN A 18 12.59 4.87 4.96
C GLN A 18 11.56 4.76 3.84
N GLY A 19 10.41 5.39 4.05
CA GLY A 19 9.32 5.30 3.10
C GLY A 19 8.02 5.93 3.58
N TRP A 20 6.96 5.63 2.85
CA TRP A 20 5.60 6.09 3.10
C TRP A 20 4.69 4.92 3.43
N ARG A 21 3.86 5.07 4.46
CA ARG A 21 2.83 4.11 4.84
C ARG A 21 1.46 4.70 4.52
N LEU A 22 0.72 4.00 3.67
CA LEU A 22 -0.70 4.24 3.42
C LEU A 22 -1.53 3.39 4.39
N THR A 23 -2.41 4.02 5.16
CA THR A 23 -3.33 3.33 6.07
C THR A 23 -4.77 3.81 5.87
N LEU A 24 -5.60 2.95 5.29
CA LEU A 24 -7.02 3.19 5.05
C LEU A 24 -7.84 2.24 5.92
N CYS A 25 -8.92 2.77 6.52
CA CYS A 25 -9.84 1.99 7.34
C CYS A 25 -11.26 2.23 6.84
N ARG A 26 -12.02 1.17 6.55
CA ARG A 26 -13.42 1.25 6.11
C ARG A 26 -14.20 0.02 6.56
N HIS A 27 -15.38 0.19 7.14
CA HIS A 27 -16.23 -0.89 7.68
C HIS A 27 -15.44 -1.93 8.49
N GLN A 28 -14.66 -1.48 9.49
CA GLN A 28 -13.81 -2.34 10.34
C GLN A 28 -12.68 -3.10 9.61
N MET A 29 -12.51 -2.88 8.30
CA MET A 29 -11.41 -3.42 7.52
C MET A 29 -10.26 -2.43 7.45
N HIS A 30 -9.06 -2.92 7.73
CA HIS A 30 -7.81 -2.17 7.68
C HIS A 30 -7.01 -2.55 6.43
N PHE A 31 -6.59 -1.53 5.69
CA PHE A 31 -5.68 -1.66 4.57
C PHE A 31 -4.43 -0.84 4.85
N THR A 32 -3.31 -1.53 5.07
CA THR A 32 -2.01 -0.91 5.28
C THR A 32 -1.06 -1.32 4.17
N ARG A 33 -0.36 -0.35 3.61
CA ARG A 33 0.62 -0.57 2.56
C ARG A 33 1.85 0.30 2.75
N TYR A 34 3.01 -0.23 2.39
CA TYR A 34 4.30 0.43 2.54
C TYR A 34 4.93 0.70 1.17
N PHE A 35 5.53 1.86 1.02
CA PHE A 35 6.22 2.34 -0.17
C PHE A 35 7.62 2.77 0.27
N SER A 36 8.62 1.90 0.07
CA SER A 36 10.00 2.22 0.48
C SER A 36 10.68 3.11 -0.55
N ASP A 37 11.44 4.09 -0.09
CA ASP A 37 12.18 4.99 -0.99
C ASP A 37 13.15 4.21 -1.88
N ARG A 38 13.78 3.17 -1.33
CA ARG A 38 14.72 2.30 -2.06
C ARG A 38 14.05 1.57 -3.23
N GLN A 39 12.77 1.22 -3.09
CA GLN A 39 12.03 0.51 -4.11
C GLN A 39 11.57 1.45 -5.24
N TYR A 40 11.19 2.68 -4.90
CA TYR A 40 10.60 3.63 -5.84
C TYR A 40 11.59 4.67 -6.38
N GLY A 41 12.83 4.69 -5.89
CA GLY A 41 13.91 5.57 -6.39
C GLY A 41 14.12 6.85 -5.59
N GLY A 42 13.37 7.05 -4.50
CA GLY A 42 13.53 8.20 -3.60
C GLY A 42 12.23 8.57 -2.89
N GLU A 43 12.33 9.54 -1.98
CA GLU A 43 11.19 10.01 -1.17
C GLU A 43 10.03 10.52 -2.04
N SER A 44 10.33 11.36 -3.05
CA SER A 44 9.30 11.96 -3.91
C SER A 44 8.58 10.92 -4.76
N GLN A 45 9.31 9.96 -5.32
CA GLN A 45 8.73 8.89 -6.14
C GLN A 45 7.90 7.91 -5.29
N ALA A 46 8.38 7.59 -4.09
CA ALA A 46 7.63 6.78 -3.15
C ALA A 46 6.35 7.49 -2.67
N LEU A 47 6.39 8.82 -2.47
CA LEU A 47 5.21 9.61 -2.14
C LEU A 47 4.20 9.63 -3.29
N GLU A 48 4.66 9.84 -4.52
CA GLU A 48 3.81 9.84 -5.71
C GLU A 48 3.12 8.48 -5.88
N ALA A 49 3.86 7.38 -5.73
CA ALA A 49 3.31 6.03 -5.77
C ALA A 49 2.27 5.79 -4.65
N ALA A 50 2.55 6.28 -3.43
CA ALA A 50 1.61 6.17 -2.31
C ALA A 50 0.32 6.97 -2.56
N LEU A 51 0.43 8.17 -3.16
CA LEU A 51 -0.70 9.01 -3.53
C LEU A 51 -1.54 8.38 -4.64
N ALA A 52 -0.90 7.87 -5.69
CA ALA A 52 -1.57 7.17 -6.78
C ALA A 52 -2.32 5.93 -6.27
N ALA A 53 -1.67 5.10 -5.44
CA ALA A 53 -2.30 3.94 -4.83
C ALA A 53 -3.48 4.32 -3.93
N ARG A 54 -3.37 5.43 -3.17
CA ARG A 54 -4.47 5.94 -2.34
C ARG A 54 -5.68 6.31 -3.19
N GLU A 55 -5.48 7.09 -4.26
CA GLU A 55 -6.59 7.51 -5.12
C GLU A 55 -7.24 6.31 -5.82
N HIS A 56 -6.44 5.33 -6.25
CA HIS A 56 -6.93 4.08 -6.81
C HIS A 56 -7.82 3.30 -5.83
N VAL A 57 -7.33 3.08 -4.60
CA VAL A 57 -8.11 2.38 -3.56
C VAL A 57 -9.38 3.15 -3.22
N LEU A 58 -9.32 4.49 -3.14
CA LEU A 58 -10.50 5.31 -2.91
C LEU A 58 -11.51 5.23 -4.08
N ALA A 59 -11.05 5.13 -5.33
CA ALA A 59 -11.90 4.92 -6.49
C ALA A 59 -12.58 3.55 -6.45
N LEU A 60 -11.85 2.50 -6.06
CA LEU A 60 -12.41 1.16 -5.85
C LEU A 60 -13.43 1.15 -4.70
N LEU A 61 -13.13 1.81 -3.58
CA LEU A 61 -14.06 1.93 -2.46
C LEU A 61 -15.34 2.72 -2.83
N ARG A 62 -15.24 3.68 -3.75
CA ARG A 62 -16.42 4.38 -4.30
C ARG A 62 -17.26 3.45 -5.20
N SER A 63 -16.61 2.55 -5.93
CA SER A 63 -17.28 1.57 -6.80
C SER A 63 -17.91 0.42 -6.01
N PHE A 64 -17.29 0.04 -4.89
CA PHE A 64 -17.73 -1.04 -4.00
C PHE A 64 -17.92 -0.51 -2.56
N PRO A 65 -18.98 0.26 -2.29
CA PRO A 65 -19.19 0.86 -0.97
C PRO A 65 -19.46 -0.18 0.12
N ASP A 66 -20.14 -1.29 -0.22
CA ASP A 66 -20.55 -2.35 0.70
C ASP A 66 -19.47 -3.44 0.88
N GLU A 67 -18.58 -3.60 -0.10
CA GLU A 67 -17.55 -4.65 -0.12
C GLU A 67 -16.12 -4.08 -0.12
N PRO A 68 -15.66 -3.41 0.95
CA PRO A 68 -14.31 -2.85 1.00
C PRO A 68 -13.23 -3.93 0.92
N GLN A 69 -13.53 -5.15 1.37
CA GLN A 69 -12.66 -6.32 1.23
C GLN A 69 -12.29 -6.61 -0.22
N ARG A 70 -13.25 -6.44 -1.15
CA ARG A 70 -13.05 -6.69 -2.58
C ARG A 70 -12.18 -5.62 -3.20
N ALA A 71 -12.47 -4.34 -2.89
CA ALA A 71 -11.63 -3.21 -3.30
C ALA A 71 -10.17 -3.38 -2.82
N PHE A 72 -9.97 -3.76 -1.56
CA PHE A 72 -8.63 -4.01 -1.01
C PHE A 72 -7.97 -5.27 -1.59
N ALA A 73 -8.73 -6.32 -1.92
CA ALA A 73 -8.20 -7.51 -2.56
C ALA A 73 -7.71 -7.23 -3.99
N LEU A 74 -8.49 -6.50 -4.79
CA LEU A 74 -8.12 -6.09 -6.15
C LEU A 74 -6.85 -5.24 -6.14
N CYS A 75 -6.79 -4.23 -5.27
CA CYS A 75 -5.58 -3.42 -5.14
C CYS A 75 -4.36 -4.24 -4.67
N ARG A 76 -4.55 -5.29 -3.87
CA ARG A 76 -3.45 -6.21 -3.49
C ARG A 76 -3.00 -7.10 -4.65
N SER A 77 -3.92 -7.61 -5.48
CA SER A 77 -3.58 -8.50 -6.59
C SER A 77 -2.82 -7.79 -7.70
N GLU A 78 -3.23 -6.57 -8.06
CA GLU A 78 -2.60 -5.76 -9.13
C GLU A 78 -1.13 -5.43 -8.86
N GLN A 79 -0.68 -5.56 -7.61
CA GLN A 79 0.63 -5.10 -7.18
C GLN A 79 1.63 -6.25 -7.00
N ARG A 80 1.19 -7.51 -7.13
CA ARG A 80 2.09 -8.68 -7.10
C ARG A 80 3.07 -8.71 -8.27
N GLU A 81 2.78 -8.00 -9.35
CA GLU A 81 3.64 -7.94 -10.54
C GLU A 81 4.77 -6.91 -10.48
N GLY A 82 4.77 -5.98 -9.51
CA GLY A 82 5.76 -4.88 -9.49
C GLY A 82 6.45 -4.59 -8.16
N CYS A 83 6.04 -5.23 -7.04
CA CYS A 83 6.44 -4.77 -5.70
C CYS A 83 7.51 -5.57 -4.96
N TYR A 84 8.01 -6.67 -5.51
CA TYR A 84 9.11 -7.41 -4.90
C TYR A 84 10.23 -7.59 -5.93
N PRO A 85 11.51 -7.39 -5.54
CA PRO A 85 12.60 -7.84 -6.40
C PRO A 85 12.39 -9.32 -6.71
N ARG A 86 12.58 -9.70 -7.98
CA ARG A 86 12.39 -11.07 -8.48
C ARG A 86 12.95 -12.08 -7.45
N GLY A 87 12.06 -12.86 -6.83
CA GLY A 87 12.43 -13.92 -5.88
C GLY A 87 11.98 -13.73 -4.43
N LEU A 88 11.51 -12.54 -4.03
CA LEU A 88 11.05 -12.30 -2.64
C LEU A 88 9.52 -12.18 -2.54
N HIS A 89 8.79 -13.18 -3.01
CA HIS A 89 7.35 -13.23 -2.72
C HIS A 89 7.17 -13.68 -1.27
N PRO A 90 6.40 -12.97 -0.42
CA PRO A 90 5.96 -13.53 0.84
C PRO A 90 5.26 -14.86 0.50
N ARG A 91 5.78 -15.98 1.03
CA ARG A 91 5.18 -17.29 0.82
C ARG A 91 3.69 -17.13 1.14
N LYS A 92 2.81 -17.46 0.18
CA LYS A 92 1.39 -17.66 0.47
C LYS A 92 1.36 -18.50 1.74
N ALA A 93 0.74 -18.00 2.81
CA ALA A 93 0.43 -18.85 3.95
C ALA A 93 -0.31 -20.06 3.38
N ALA A 94 0.31 -21.23 3.47
CA ALA A 94 -0.24 -22.46 3.00
C ALA A 94 -1.59 -22.65 3.71
N GLU A 95 -2.66 -22.68 2.94
CA GLU A 95 -3.95 -23.16 3.40
C GLU A 95 -3.72 -24.64 3.78
N GLN A 96 -3.79 -24.92 5.07
CA GLN A 96 -3.64 -26.26 5.63
C GLN A 96 -4.87 -27.08 5.25
N GLY A 97 -4.64 -28.25 4.65
CA GLY A 97 -5.67 -29.27 4.40
C GLY A 97 -5.95 -30.13 5.62
#